data_AF-A0A5Q5BH49-F1
#
_entry.id   AF-A0A5Q5BH49-F1
#
_cell.length_a   1.000
_cell.length_b   1.000
_cell.length_c   1.000
_cell.angle_alpha   90.00
_cell.angle_beta   90.00
_cell.angle_gamma   90.00
#
_symmetry.space_group_name_H-M   'P 1'
#
loop_
_entity.id
_entity.type
_entity.pdbx_description
1 polymer ?
#
loop_
_entity_poly.entity_id
_entity_poly.type
_entity_poly.pdbx_seq_one_letter_code
_entity_poly.pdbx_strand_id
1 'polypeptide(L)'
;MMLWRWIDTCQPRYGRPMTKGFWPPYRAGLAVAATALVLAAGAAVTSVLALAHPVEPARHTVNVVTSPAPAYSNSEKQAARASACAAWERVARATALASKSSAAALEQSWTSPVSLAALATEKRTGMAAVSYLRTQLSAATPASTAVPLHDWMAANIDMLHALNMRHWDEADREQKRGNDLVDVITSECGLR
;
A
#
# COMPACT_ATOMS: atom_id res chain seq x y z
N MET A 1 32.93 14.82 -19.28
CA MET A 1 32.77 16.10 -20.00
C MET A 1 31.51 15.99 -20.86
N MET A 2 30.35 16.40 -20.34
CA MET A 2 29.24 16.99 -21.11
C MET A 2 28.14 17.42 -20.13
N LEU A 3 27.78 18.69 -20.24
CA LEU A 3 26.83 19.46 -19.46
C LEU A 3 25.39 18.97 -19.64
N TRP A 4 24.58 19.12 -18.60
CA TRP A 4 23.21 19.62 -18.73
C TRP A 4 22.96 20.75 -17.73
N ARG A 5 22.65 21.93 -18.30
CA ARG A 5 22.12 23.13 -17.62
C ARG A 5 20.65 22.92 -17.28
N TRP A 6 20.24 23.36 -16.10
CA TRP A 6 18.93 23.97 -15.85
C TRP A 6 19.12 25.24 -15.01
N ILE A 7 18.25 26.20 -15.25
CA ILE A 7 18.35 27.64 -14.93
C ILE A 7 17.35 28.00 -13.82
N ASP A 8 17.75 28.98 -12.99
CA ASP A 8 16.95 29.91 -12.14
C ASP A 8 16.18 29.36 -10.91
N THR A 9 16.09 30.03 -9.75
CA THR A 9 16.43 31.40 -9.30
C THR A 9 16.42 31.42 -7.76
N CYS A 10 17.31 32.21 -7.13
CA CYS A 10 17.04 33.09 -5.97
C CYS A 10 18.35 33.63 -5.38
N GLN A 11 18.47 34.96 -5.32
CA GLN A 11 19.50 35.73 -4.61
C GLN A 11 18.77 36.96 -3.98
N PRO A 12 19.37 37.73 -3.04
CA PRO A 12 19.99 37.33 -1.77
C PRO A 12 19.75 38.37 -0.62
N ARG A 13 20.46 38.15 0.50
CA ARG A 13 21.10 39.12 1.42
C ARG A 13 20.40 39.60 2.72
N TYR A 14 21.21 39.42 3.77
CA TYR A 14 21.18 39.92 5.14
C TYR A 14 21.21 41.45 5.29
N GLY A 15 20.71 41.95 6.42
CA GLY A 15 21.09 43.24 7.00
C GLY A 15 20.45 43.53 8.36
N ARG A 16 21.28 43.64 9.41
CA ARG A 16 20.99 44.26 10.74
C ARG A 16 22.08 45.30 10.98
N PRO A 17 21.83 46.42 11.69
CA PRO A 17 22.28 46.48 13.10
C PRO A 17 21.44 47.39 14.05
N MET A 18 21.77 47.30 15.35
CA MET A 18 21.20 47.97 16.54
C MET A 18 21.78 49.39 16.79
N THR A 19 21.09 50.26 17.59
CA THR A 19 21.51 50.71 18.95
C THR A 19 20.61 51.80 19.60
N LYS A 20 20.35 51.63 20.91
CA LYS A 20 20.22 52.56 22.10
C LYS A 20 19.81 54.04 21.87
N GLY A 21 19.02 54.74 22.69
CA GLY A 21 18.47 54.56 24.05
C GLY A 21 18.18 55.97 24.65
N PHE A 22 17.28 56.09 25.64
CA PHE A 22 17.23 57.03 26.79
C PHE A 22 15.79 57.22 27.34
N TRP A 23 15.64 57.19 28.67
CA TRP A 23 14.52 57.61 29.53
C TRP A 23 15.14 58.54 30.62
N PRO A 24 14.44 59.30 31.50
CA PRO A 24 13.00 59.62 31.74
C PRO A 24 12.82 61.17 31.95
N PRO A 25 11.84 61.78 32.70
CA PRO A 25 10.64 61.32 33.44
C PRO A 25 9.34 62.01 32.96
N TYR A 26 8.15 61.69 33.45
CA TYR A 26 7.40 62.54 34.39
C TYR A 26 6.27 61.72 35.03
N ARG A 27 6.28 61.73 36.36
CA ARG A 27 5.39 61.01 37.28
C ARG A 27 3.99 61.66 37.28
N ALA A 28 3.07 61.18 36.45
CA ALA A 28 1.66 61.57 36.55
C ALA A 28 0.66 60.55 35.95
N GLY A 29 1.13 59.48 35.30
CA GLY A 29 0.27 58.52 34.59
C GLY A 29 -0.11 57.25 35.35
N LEU A 30 0.12 57.17 36.66
CA LEU A 30 0.04 55.91 37.43
C LEU A 30 -1.31 55.67 38.14
N ALA A 31 -2.23 56.64 38.14
CA ALA A 31 -3.52 56.48 38.82
C ALA A 31 -4.69 56.13 37.89
N VAL A 32 -4.55 56.29 36.57
CA VAL A 32 -5.65 56.07 35.61
C VAL A 32 -5.61 54.68 34.97
N ALA A 33 -4.46 53.99 34.98
CA ALA A 33 -4.31 52.68 34.32
C ALA A 33 -4.84 51.49 35.15
N ALA A 34 -5.07 51.65 36.46
CA ALA A 34 -5.44 50.53 37.33
C ALA A 34 -6.93 50.13 37.24
N THR A 35 -7.83 51.04 36.89
CA THR A 35 -9.28 50.77 36.80
C THR A 35 -9.71 50.17 35.46
N ALA A 36 -8.96 50.41 34.38
CA ALA A 36 -9.28 49.86 33.06
C ALA A 36 -8.96 48.35 32.93
N LEU A 37 -8.01 47.83 33.71
CA LEU A 37 -7.55 46.45 33.57
C LEU A 37 -8.49 45.43 34.24
N VAL A 38 -9.27 45.84 35.25
CA VAL A 38 -10.18 44.95 35.98
C VAL A 38 -11.45 44.67 35.19
N LEU A 39 -11.95 45.63 34.40
CA LEU A 39 -13.16 45.44 33.59
C LEU A 39 -12.89 44.62 32.30
N ALA A 40 -11.68 44.64 31.76
CA ALA A 40 -11.31 43.82 30.61
C ALA A 40 -11.16 42.33 30.94
N ALA A 41 -10.83 41.98 32.19
CA ALA A 41 -10.70 40.58 32.61
C ALA A 41 -12.07 39.87 32.77
N GLY A 42 -13.14 40.59 33.11
CA GLY A 42 -14.47 39.99 33.35
C GLY A 42 -15.17 39.50 32.07
N ALA A 43 -14.98 40.16 30.94
CA ALA A 43 -15.65 39.81 29.68
C ALA A 43 -14.98 38.63 28.94
N ALA A 44 -13.69 38.36 29.20
CA ALA A 44 -12.98 37.26 28.58
C ALA A 44 -13.37 35.88 29.17
N VAL A 45 -13.85 35.83 30.43
CA VAL A 45 -14.15 34.56 31.11
C VAL A 45 -15.48 33.96 30.66
N THR A 46 -16.48 34.77 30.30
CA THR A 46 -17.78 34.25 29.85
C THR A 46 -17.75 33.68 28.43
N SER A 47 -16.82 34.12 27.58
CA SER A 47 -16.70 33.63 26.20
C SER A 47 -15.92 32.31 26.07
N VAL A 48 -15.06 31.99 27.05
CA VAL A 48 -14.26 30.75 27.04
C VAL A 48 -15.06 29.55 27.55
N LEU A 49 -15.99 29.74 28.50
CA LEU A 49 -16.82 28.65 29.01
C LEU A 49 -17.84 28.12 27.98
N ALA A 50 -18.30 28.96 27.06
CA ALA A 50 -19.22 28.54 25.99
C ALA A 50 -18.54 27.72 24.88
N LEU A 51 -17.22 27.83 24.71
CA LEU A 51 -16.44 27.05 23.74
C LEU A 51 -15.90 25.73 24.32
N ALA A 52 -15.95 25.57 25.65
CA ALA A 52 -15.46 24.39 26.37
C ALA A 52 -16.53 23.29 26.53
N HIS A 53 -17.74 23.49 26.05
CA HIS A 53 -18.74 22.44 25.96
C HIS A 53 -18.68 21.82 24.58
N PRO A 54 -18.02 20.66 24.42
CA PRO A 54 -18.22 19.87 23.21
C PRO A 54 -19.72 19.56 23.14
N VAL A 55 -20.39 20.14 22.15
CA VAL A 55 -21.71 19.66 21.73
C VAL A 55 -21.47 18.23 21.29
N GLU A 56 -21.86 17.27 22.12
CA GLU A 56 -21.79 15.86 21.74
C GLU A 56 -22.61 15.73 20.46
N PRO A 57 -21.97 15.39 19.30
CA PRO A 57 -22.70 15.24 18.07
C PRO A 57 -23.77 14.19 18.33
N ALA A 58 -25.02 14.47 17.94
CA ALA A 58 -26.10 13.49 18.03
C ALA A 58 -25.59 12.17 17.43
N ARG A 59 -25.34 11.17 18.29
CA ARG A 59 -24.81 9.87 17.87
C ARG A 59 -25.89 9.16 17.07
N HIS A 60 -25.93 9.40 15.77
CA HIS A 60 -26.76 8.62 14.86
C HIS A 60 -26.13 7.23 14.79
N THR A 61 -26.68 6.31 15.56
CA THR A 61 -26.39 4.88 15.46
C THR A 61 -27.02 4.40 14.16
N VAL A 62 -26.26 4.52 13.07
CA VAL A 62 -26.61 3.83 11.83
C VAL A 62 -26.43 2.35 12.11
N ASN A 63 -27.54 1.65 12.39
CA ASN A 63 -27.56 0.20 12.31
C ASN A 63 -27.29 -0.18 10.86
N VAL A 64 -26.01 -0.37 10.53
CA VAL A 64 -25.62 -1.02 9.29
C VAL A 64 -26.04 -2.47 9.45
N VAL A 65 -27.30 -2.77 9.11
CA VAL A 65 -27.74 -4.14 8.89
C VAL A 65 -26.88 -4.65 7.73
N THR A 66 -25.89 -5.47 8.05
CA THR A 66 -25.08 -6.12 7.03
C THR A 66 -26.06 -6.99 6.24
N SER A 67 -26.30 -6.63 4.98
CA SER A 67 -27.09 -7.47 4.08
C SER A 67 -26.51 -8.87 4.16
N PRO A 68 -27.32 -9.93 4.37
CA PRO A 68 -26.80 -11.28 4.42
C PRO A 68 -25.97 -11.52 3.17
N ALA A 69 -24.74 -12.03 3.35
CA ALA A 69 -23.90 -12.37 2.21
C ALA A 69 -24.73 -13.23 1.25
N PRO A 70 -24.69 -12.95 -0.06
CA PRO A 70 -25.48 -13.71 -1.02
C PRO A 70 -25.19 -15.19 -0.83
N ALA A 71 -26.23 -15.95 -0.46
CA ALA A 71 -26.11 -17.38 -0.26
C ALA A 71 -26.00 -18.03 -1.66
N TYR A 72 -24.77 -18.24 -2.12
CA TYR A 72 -24.53 -18.93 -3.39
C TYR A 72 -25.01 -20.39 -3.31
N SER A 73 -25.74 -20.80 -4.34
CA SER A 73 -26.14 -22.19 -4.56
C SER A 73 -24.91 -23.10 -4.73
N ASN A 74 -25.10 -24.41 -4.51
CA ASN A 74 -24.04 -25.39 -4.73
C ASN A 74 -23.54 -25.38 -6.19
N SER A 75 -24.45 -25.14 -7.15
CA SER A 75 -24.10 -25.01 -8.57
C SER A 75 -23.22 -23.79 -8.85
N GLU A 76 -23.52 -22.64 -8.25
CA GLU A 76 -22.69 -21.43 -8.42
C GLU A 76 -21.30 -21.62 -7.80
N LYS A 77 -21.23 -22.23 -6.61
CA LYS A 77 -19.96 -22.56 -5.96
C LYS A 77 -19.12 -23.53 -6.78
N GLN A 78 -19.74 -24.56 -7.35
CA GLN A 78 -19.04 -25.54 -8.18
C GLN A 78 -18.53 -24.91 -9.49
N ALA A 79 -19.33 -24.06 -10.13
CA ALA A 79 -18.92 -23.31 -11.32
C ALA A 79 -17.75 -22.35 -11.03
N ALA A 80 -17.82 -21.63 -9.91
CA ALA A 80 -16.75 -20.74 -9.46
C ALA A 80 -15.45 -21.51 -9.17
N ARG A 81 -15.52 -22.66 -8.47
CA ARG A 81 -14.37 -23.55 -8.26
C ARG A 81 -13.77 -24.02 -9.57
N ALA A 82 -14.59 -24.51 -10.50
CA ALA A 82 -14.11 -24.98 -11.80
C ALA A 82 -13.40 -23.86 -12.58
N SER A 83 -13.95 -22.65 -12.59
CA SER A 83 -13.34 -21.48 -13.23
C SER A 83 -11.98 -21.12 -12.60
N ALA A 84 -11.92 -21.07 -11.27
CA ALA A 84 -10.70 -20.77 -10.53
C ALA A 84 -9.60 -21.82 -10.78
N CYS A 85 -9.96 -23.10 -10.77
CA CYS A 85 -9.03 -24.20 -11.02
C CYS A 85 -8.52 -24.24 -12.46
N ALA A 86 -9.38 -24.00 -13.46
CA ALA A 86 -8.95 -23.90 -14.85
C ALA A 86 -8.03 -22.69 -15.09
N ALA A 87 -8.31 -21.57 -14.41
CA ALA A 87 -7.46 -20.39 -14.44
C ALA A 87 -6.09 -20.67 -13.81
N TRP A 88 -6.08 -21.34 -12.66
CA TRP A 88 -4.86 -21.80 -11.99
C TRP A 88 -3.99 -22.65 -12.88
N GLU A 89 -4.55 -23.71 -13.47
CA GLU A 89 -3.79 -24.62 -14.34
C GLU A 89 -3.12 -23.86 -15.49
N ARG A 90 -3.87 -22.94 -16.13
CA ARG A 90 -3.35 -22.12 -17.22
C ARG A 90 -2.16 -21.28 -16.77
N VAL A 91 -2.27 -20.60 -15.63
CA VAL A 91 -1.19 -19.73 -15.18
C VAL A 91 0.00 -20.51 -14.65
N ALA A 92 -0.21 -21.62 -13.95
CA ALA A 92 0.85 -22.47 -13.43
C ALA A 92 1.71 -23.04 -14.58
N ARG A 93 1.07 -23.47 -15.67
CA ARG A 93 1.79 -23.90 -16.89
C ARG A 93 2.54 -22.75 -17.54
N ALA A 94 1.93 -21.56 -17.65
CA ALA A 94 2.56 -20.40 -18.27
C ALA A 94 3.79 -19.91 -17.47
N THR A 95 3.69 -19.85 -16.14
CA THR A 95 4.82 -19.47 -15.27
C THR A 95 5.93 -20.51 -15.35
N ALA A 96 5.62 -21.80 -15.26
CA ALA A 96 6.62 -22.88 -15.38
C ALA A 96 7.36 -22.84 -16.73
N LEU A 97 6.65 -22.59 -17.84
CA LEU A 97 7.26 -22.44 -19.16
C LEU A 97 8.18 -21.21 -19.24
N ALA A 98 7.77 -20.09 -18.66
CA ALA A 98 8.58 -18.87 -18.64
C ALA A 98 9.85 -19.06 -17.79
N SER A 99 9.74 -19.68 -16.61
CA SER A 99 10.88 -20.03 -15.75
C SER A 99 11.83 -21.03 -16.40
N LYS A 100 11.31 -22.03 -17.11
CA LYS A 100 12.15 -22.95 -17.88
C LYS A 100 12.94 -22.21 -18.98
N SER A 101 12.29 -21.29 -19.68
CA SER A 101 12.91 -20.49 -20.73
C SER A 101 14.00 -19.55 -20.19
N SER A 102 13.74 -18.89 -19.05
CA SER A 102 14.73 -18.02 -18.41
C SER A 102 15.92 -18.82 -17.88
N ALA A 103 15.70 -19.97 -17.24
CA ALA A 103 16.76 -20.86 -16.78
C ALA A 103 17.69 -21.28 -17.93
N ALA A 104 17.11 -21.73 -19.05
CA ALA A 104 17.89 -22.13 -20.24
C ALA A 104 18.70 -20.98 -20.85
N ALA A 105 18.19 -19.74 -20.80
CA ALA A 105 18.94 -18.58 -21.27
C ALA A 105 20.09 -18.21 -20.31
N LEU A 106 19.87 -18.32 -19.01
CA LEU A 106 20.86 -18.00 -17.98
C LEU A 106 22.07 -18.94 -17.98
N GLU A 107 21.88 -20.21 -18.36
CA GLU A 107 22.97 -21.18 -18.54
C GLU A 107 24.02 -20.71 -19.56
N GLN A 108 23.63 -19.91 -20.56
CA GLN A 108 24.53 -19.42 -21.59
C GLN A 108 25.36 -18.23 -21.11
N SER A 109 24.71 -17.26 -20.45
CA SER A 109 25.33 -16.07 -19.88
C SER A 109 24.32 -15.29 -19.04
N TRP A 110 24.72 -14.78 -17.88
CA TRP A 110 23.83 -13.99 -17.02
C TRP A 110 23.64 -12.53 -17.48
N THR A 111 24.53 -12.01 -18.33
CA THR A 111 24.52 -10.60 -18.80
C THR A 111 24.05 -10.43 -20.23
N SER A 112 23.77 -11.52 -20.94
CA SER A 112 23.37 -11.42 -22.35
C SER A 112 22.01 -10.71 -22.49
N PRO A 113 21.78 -9.96 -23.59
CA PRO A 113 20.46 -9.39 -23.87
C PRO A 113 19.34 -10.43 -23.88
N VAL A 114 19.63 -11.66 -24.34
CA VAL A 114 18.67 -12.77 -24.36
C VAL A 114 18.27 -13.18 -22.95
N SER A 115 19.23 -13.31 -22.04
CA SER A 115 18.98 -13.70 -20.65
C SER A 115 18.22 -12.62 -19.88
N LEU A 116 18.57 -11.35 -20.09
CA LEU A 116 17.83 -10.22 -19.52
C LEU A 116 16.40 -10.16 -20.04
N ALA A 117 16.17 -10.42 -21.34
CA ALA A 117 14.84 -10.46 -21.92
C ALA A 117 14.01 -11.66 -21.41
N ALA A 118 14.63 -12.82 -21.23
CA ALA A 118 13.98 -14.02 -20.71
C ALA A 118 13.57 -13.83 -19.24
N LEU A 119 14.47 -13.30 -18.40
CA LEU A 119 14.15 -12.90 -17.02
C LEU A 119 13.03 -11.86 -16.94
N ALA A 120 13.05 -10.85 -17.82
CA ALA A 120 11.98 -9.85 -17.86
C ALA A 120 10.65 -10.48 -18.28
N THR A 121 10.67 -11.46 -19.17
CA THR A 121 9.47 -12.22 -19.58
C THR A 121 8.94 -13.06 -18.42
N GLU A 122 9.79 -13.79 -17.71
CA GLU A 122 9.41 -14.54 -16.52
C GLU A 122 8.72 -13.67 -15.47
N LYS A 123 9.32 -12.53 -15.11
CA LYS A 123 8.74 -11.58 -14.15
C LYS A 123 7.37 -11.06 -14.61
N ARG A 124 7.23 -10.69 -15.90
CA ARG A 124 5.94 -10.23 -16.45
C ARG A 124 4.89 -11.32 -16.43
N THR A 125 5.26 -12.56 -16.75
CA THR A 125 4.35 -13.71 -16.69
C THR A 125 3.86 -13.97 -15.28
N GLY A 126 4.74 -13.90 -14.27
CA GLY A 126 4.33 -14.00 -12.85
C GLY A 126 3.32 -12.92 -12.45
N MET A 127 3.57 -11.66 -12.82
CA MET A 127 2.63 -10.55 -12.53
C MET A 127 1.31 -10.68 -13.29
N ALA A 128 1.35 -11.13 -14.54
CA ALA A 128 0.16 -11.39 -15.35
C ALA A 128 -0.65 -12.55 -14.76
N ALA A 129 0.00 -13.61 -14.29
CA ALA A 129 -0.64 -14.75 -13.63
C ALA A 129 -1.43 -14.32 -12.39
N VAL A 130 -0.79 -13.55 -11.50
CA VAL A 130 -1.43 -12.98 -10.30
C VAL A 130 -2.63 -12.10 -10.68
N SER A 131 -2.44 -11.20 -11.63
CA SER A 131 -3.50 -10.27 -12.06
C SER A 131 -4.69 -11.03 -12.67
N TYR A 132 -4.41 -12.03 -13.50
CA TYR A 132 -5.43 -12.87 -14.11
C TYR A 132 -6.19 -13.67 -13.05
N LEU A 133 -5.51 -14.38 -12.13
CA LEU A 133 -6.17 -15.16 -11.09
C LEU A 133 -7.13 -14.33 -10.22
N ARG A 134 -6.76 -13.10 -9.87
CA ARG A 134 -7.66 -12.18 -9.13
C ARG A 134 -8.99 -11.94 -9.86
N THR A 135 -8.99 -11.94 -11.20
CA THR A 135 -10.23 -11.79 -11.98
C THR A 135 -11.05 -13.07 -12.07
N GLN A 136 -10.47 -14.22 -11.75
CA GLN A 136 -11.10 -15.53 -11.87
C GLN A 136 -11.65 -16.04 -10.53
N LEU A 137 -11.28 -15.38 -9.42
CA LEU A 137 -11.84 -15.62 -8.10
C LEU A 137 -13.07 -14.74 -7.89
N SER A 138 -14.25 -15.38 -7.92
CA SER A 138 -15.51 -14.72 -7.57
C SER A 138 -15.82 -14.89 -6.08
N ALA A 139 -16.77 -14.09 -5.56
CA ALA A 139 -17.29 -14.26 -4.21
C ALA A 139 -18.01 -15.61 -3.98
N ALA A 140 -18.39 -16.31 -5.06
CA ALA A 140 -18.95 -17.67 -4.99
C ALA A 140 -17.87 -18.76 -4.85
N THR A 141 -16.59 -18.42 -5.01
CA THR A 141 -15.49 -19.40 -4.94
C THR A 141 -15.40 -19.96 -3.51
N PRO A 142 -15.43 -21.28 -3.32
CA PRO A 142 -15.27 -21.88 -2.00
C PRO A 142 -13.94 -21.48 -1.36
N ALA A 143 -13.94 -21.28 -0.03
CA ALA A 143 -12.74 -20.93 0.71
C ALA A 143 -11.63 -21.98 0.57
N SER A 144 -11.98 -23.28 0.46
CA SER A 144 -11.03 -24.37 0.22
C SER A 144 -10.20 -24.17 -1.05
N THR A 145 -10.77 -23.52 -2.07
CA THR A 145 -10.10 -23.20 -3.33
C THR A 145 -9.49 -21.79 -3.31
N ALA A 146 -10.21 -20.80 -2.79
CA ALA A 146 -9.79 -19.40 -2.84
C ALA A 146 -8.56 -19.11 -1.95
N VAL A 147 -8.51 -19.67 -0.74
CA VAL A 147 -7.40 -19.44 0.20
C VAL A 147 -6.04 -19.86 -0.37
N PRO A 148 -5.84 -21.13 -0.81
CA PRO A 148 -4.53 -21.53 -1.32
C PRO A 148 -4.14 -20.77 -2.60
N LEU A 149 -5.11 -20.36 -3.44
CA LEU A 149 -4.83 -19.51 -4.61
C LEU A 149 -4.41 -18.09 -4.20
N HIS A 150 -5.02 -17.51 -3.17
CA HIS A 150 -4.59 -16.24 -2.62
C HIS A 150 -3.19 -16.32 -2.00
N ASP A 151 -2.91 -17.39 -1.26
CA ASP A 151 -1.59 -17.61 -0.66
C ASP A 151 -0.51 -17.80 -1.72
N TRP A 152 -0.82 -18.48 -2.82
CA TRP A 152 0.11 -18.65 -3.93
C TRP A 152 0.39 -17.32 -4.65
N MET A 153 -0.65 -16.51 -4.86
CA MET A 153 -0.49 -15.17 -5.42
C MET A 153 0.35 -14.28 -4.50
N ALA A 154 0.15 -14.36 -3.19
CA ALA A 154 0.97 -13.63 -2.21
C ALA A 154 2.43 -14.06 -2.29
N ALA A 155 2.73 -15.36 -2.25
CA ALA A 155 4.09 -15.88 -2.39
C ALA A 155 4.79 -15.40 -3.68
N ASN A 156 4.06 -15.32 -4.81
CA ASN A 156 4.61 -14.78 -6.05
C ASN A 156 4.94 -13.29 -5.96
N ILE A 157 4.08 -12.50 -5.32
CA ILE A 157 4.31 -11.06 -5.11
C ILE A 157 5.52 -10.86 -4.19
N ASP A 158 5.58 -11.59 -3.09
CA ASP A 158 6.63 -11.49 -2.07
C ASP A 158 7.98 -11.92 -2.67
N MET A 159 8.01 -13.02 -3.42
CA MET A 159 9.19 -13.45 -4.19
C MET A 159 9.66 -12.37 -5.16
N LEU A 160 8.76 -11.80 -5.98
CA LEU A 160 9.12 -10.76 -6.95
C LEU A 160 9.60 -9.47 -6.26
N HIS A 161 9.00 -9.12 -5.11
CA HIS A 161 9.44 -8.01 -4.28
C HIS A 161 10.86 -8.25 -3.76
N ALA A 162 11.12 -9.41 -3.14
CA ALA A 162 12.42 -9.80 -2.64
C ALA A 162 13.50 -9.79 -3.74
N LEU A 163 13.18 -10.28 -4.95
CA LEU A 163 14.07 -10.22 -6.11
C LEU A 163 14.40 -8.77 -6.53
N ASN A 164 13.45 -7.85 -6.43
CA ASN A 164 13.69 -6.44 -6.74
C ASN A 164 14.52 -5.75 -5.65
N MET A 165 14.34 -6.15 -4.39
CA MET A 165 15.14 -5.69 -3.25
C MET A 165 16.51 -6.36 -3.14
N ARG A 166 16.80 -7.37 -4.00
CA ARG A 166 18.00 -8.21 -3.96
C ARG A 166 18.14 -9.03 -2.66
N HIS A 167 17.02 -9.37 -2.03
CA HIS A 167 16.97 -10.26 -0.88
C HIS A 167 16.87 -11.72 -1.35
N TRP A 168 18.00 -12.30 -1.75
CA TRP A 168 18.01 -13.63 -2.40
C TRP A 168 17.47 -14.75 -1.51
N ASP A 169 17.82 -14.78 -0.22
CA ASP A 169 17.32 -15.80 0.71
C ASP A 169 15.80 -15.68 0.94
N GLU A 170 15.26 -14.48 0.89
CA GLU A 170 13.81 -14.24 1.01
C GLU A 170 13.10 -14.69 -0.27
N ALA A 171 13.66 -14.39 -1.43
CA ALA A 171 13.12 -14.85 -2.71
C ALA A 171 13.08 -16.39 -2.78
N ASP A 172 14.13 -17.08 -2.33
CA ASP A 172 14.16 -18.56 -2.29
C ASP A 172 13.09 -19.13 -1.35
N ARG A 173 12.94 -18.55 -0.15
CA ARG A 173 11.89 -18.96 0.80
C ARG A 173 10.48 -18.78 0.22
N GLU A 174 10.20 -17.64 -0.39
CA GLU A 174 8.88 -17.38 -0.97
C GLU A 174 8.62 -18.22 -2.22
N GLN A 175 9.66 -18.49 -3.02
CA GLN A 175 9.56 -19.45 -4.12
C GLN A 175 9.21 -20.85 -3.61
N LYS A 176 9.86 -21.31 -2.55
CA LYS A 176 9.54 -22.59 -1.91
C LYS A 176 8.10 -22.61 -1.38
N ARG A 177 7.68 -21.57 -0.67
CA ARG A 177 6.28 -21.45 -0.20
C ARG A 177 5.28 -21.51 -1.35
N GLY A 178 5.57 -20.85 -2.47
CA GLY A 178 4.77 -20.92 -3.69
C GLY A 178 4.71 -22.34 -4.26
N ASN A 179 5.83 -23.07 -4.27
CA ASN A 179 5.90 -24.46 -4.74
C ASN A 179 5.14 -25.42 -3.82
N ASP A 180 5.24 -25.27 -2.49
CA ASP A 180 4.54 -26.11 -1.52
C ASP A 180 3.00 -26.00 -1.68
N LEU A 181 2.50 -24.84 -2.13
CA LEU A 181 1.09 -24.62 -2.43
C LEU A 181 0.62 -25.30 -3.72
N VAL A 182 1.54 -25.63 -4.65
CA VAL A 182 1.16 -26.29 -5.92
C VAL A 182 0.49 -27.62 -5.66
N ASP A 183 1.00 -28.44 -4.74
CA ASP A 183 0.41 -29.74 -4.39
C ASP A 183 -0.97 -29.59 -3.74
N VAL A 184 -1.11 -28.59 -2.87
CA VAL A 184 -2.40 -28.26 -2.22
C VAL A 184 -3.44 -27.88 -3.26
N ILE A 185 -3.11 -26.97 -4.17
CA ILE A 185 -4.03 -26.50 -5.21
C ILE A 185 -4.33 -27.61 -6.21
N THR A 186 -3.32 -28.41 -6.60
CA THR A 186 -3.49 -29.54 -7.53
C THR A 186 -4.48 -30.56 -6.97
N SER A 187 -4.34 -30.91 -5.69
CA SER A 187 -5.27 -31.79 -4.98
C SER A 187 -6.68 -31.19 -4.91
N GLU A 188 -6.81 -29.92 -4.48
CA GLU A 188 -8.10 -29.22 -4.41
C GLU A 188 -8.77 -29.06 -5.78
N CYS A 189 -8.00 -28.93 -6.86
CA CYS A 189 -8.52 -28.79 -8.21
C CYS A 189 -8.69 -30.12 -8.95
N GLY A 190 -8.31 -31.26 -8.35
CA GLY A 190 -8.36 -32.57 -8.99
C GLY A 190 -7.48 -32.68 -10.24
N LEU A 191 -6.40 -31.91 -10.29
CA LEU A 191 -5.44 -31.88 -11.39
C LEU A 191 -4.42 -33.02 -11.21
N ARG A 192 -3.84 -33.49 -12.32
CA ARG A 192 -2.80 -34.53 -12.35
C ARG A 192 -1.64 -34.12 -13.24
#